data_AF-A0A519TA14-F1
#
_entry.id   AF-A0A519TA14-F1
#
_cell.length_a   1.000
_cell.length_b   1.000
_cell.length_c   1.000
_cell.angle_alpha   90.00
_cell.angle_beta   90.00
_cell.angle_gamma   90.00
#
_symmetry.space_group_name_H-M   'P 1'
#
loop_
_entity.id
_entity.type
_entity.pdbx_description
1 polymer ?
#
loop_
_entity_poly.entity_id
_entity_poly.type
_entity_poly.pdbx_seq_one_letter_code
_entity_poly.pdbx_strand_id
1 'polypeptide(L)'
;MKLLSSLAAGFAGAIALTALHETARRLRPADAPRMDVLGERGLRKLLGLADLPQPDSDTAYAATMLGDIVSNGLYYSLVGSSRHSLRRGVLLGAAAGVGGVVLPGPMGL
;
A
#
# COMPACT_ATOMS: atom_id res chain seq x y z
N MET A 1 4.22 13.08 19.01
CA MET A 1 4.36 14.15 17.99
C MET A 1 2.99 14.79 17.77
N LYS A 2 2.90 16.01 17.23
CA LYS A 2 1.59 16.57 16.84
C LYS A 2 0.99 15.71 15.71
N LEU A 3 -0.33 15.50 15.71
CA LEU A 3 -1.03 14.63 14.75
C LEU A 3 -0.72 15.04 13.30
N LEU A 4 -0.79 16.34 13.01
CA LEU A 4 -0.46 16.92 11.71
C LEU A 4 0.96 16.56 11.23
N SER A 5 1.96 16.59 12.11
CA SER A 5 3.34 16.21 11.77
C SER A 5 3.47 14.72 11.45
N SER A 6 2.67 13.88 12.12
CA SER A 6 2.66 12.43 11.87
C SER A 6 1.95 12.11 10.55
N LEU A 7 0.87 12.83 10.25
CA LEU A 7 0.19 12.78 8.95
C LEU A 7 1.12 13.19 7.81
N ALA A 8 1.75 14.36 7.92
CA ALA A 8 2.68 14.85 6.91
C ALA A 8 3.85 13.88 6.68
N ALA A 9 4.46 13.37 7.74
CA ALA A 9 5.56 12.40 7.62
C ALA A 9 5.11 11.07 7.00
N GLY A 10 3.92 10.56 7.37
CA GLY A 10 3.39 9.32 6.83
C GLY A 10 3.08 9.41 5.34
N PHE A 11 2.38 10.46 4.90
CA PHE A 11 2.09 10.69 3.49
C PHE A 11 3.35 11.00 2.68
N ALA A 12 4.34 11.72 3.24
CA ALA A 12 5.63 11.92 2.58
C ALA A 12 6.35 10.57 2.32
N GLY A 13 6.34 9.68 3.32
CA GLY A 13 6.88 8.32 3.16
C GLY A 13 6.13 7.49 2.13
N ALA A 14 4.80 7.55 2.12
CA ALA A 14 3.97 6.83 1.15
C ALA A 14 4.20 7.29 -0.29
N ILE A 15 4.29 8.61 -0.51
CA ILE A 15 4.63 9.18 -1.83
C ILE A 15 6.03 8.77 -2.25
N ALA A 16 7.01 8.85 -1.35
CA ALA A 16 8.38 8.44 -1.64
C ALA A 16 8.46 6.95 -2.04
N LEU A 17 7.78 6.07 -1.31
CA LEU A 17 7.72 4.65 -1.64
C LEU A 17 7.01 4.39 -2.98
N THR A 18 5.89 5.08 -3.24
CA THR A 18 5.16 4.95 -4.50
C THR A 18 6.02 5.39 -5.68
N ALA A 19 6.72 6.52 -5.55
CA ALA A 19 7.66 7.01 -6.56
C ALA A 19 8.81 6.03 -6.80
N LEU A 20 9.31 5.39 -5.75
CA LEU A 20 10.35 4.36 -5.85
C LEU A 20 9.84 3.14 -6.65
N HIS A 21 8.66 2.62 -6.32
CA HIS A 21 8.04 1.50 -7.06
C HIS A 21 7.83 1.85 -8.53
N GLU A 22 7.30 3.04 -8.82
CA GLU A 22 7.04 3.48 -10.18
C GLU A 22 8.33 3.69 -10.98
N THR A 23 9.37 4.22 -10.33
CA THR A 23 10.70 4.37 -10.92
C THR A 23 11.32 3.00 -11.22
N ALA A 24 11.26 2.07 -10.28
CA ALA A 24 11.75 0.70 -10.47
C ALA A 24 11.03 0.00 -11.63
N ARG A 25 9.70 0.14 -11.72
CA ARG A 25 8.89 -0.37 -12.82
C ARG A 25 9.34 0.19 -14.18
N ARG A 26 9.58 1.50 -14.27
CA ARG A 26 10.00 2.16 -15.52
C ARG A 26 11.42 1.79 -15.95
N LEU A 27 12.34 1.66 -14.99
CA LEU A 27 13.76 1.40 -15.29
C LEU A 27 14.08 -0.09 -15.47
N ARG A 28 13.31 -0.98 -14.82
CA ARG A 28 13.54 -2.43 -14.82
C ARG A 28 12.23 -3.20 -15.05
N PRO A 29 11.56 -3.03 -16.20
CA PRO A 29 10.25 -3.64 -16.45
C PRO A 29 10.27 -5.18 -16.45
N ALA A 30 11.41 -5.81 -16.72
CA ALA A 30 11.55 -7.27 -16.71
C ALA A 30 11.63 -7.87 -15.29
N ASP A 31 12.27 -7.15 -14.36
CA ASP A 31 12.59 -7.66 -13.02
C ASP A 31 11.72 -7.03 -11.92
N ALA A 32 11.05 -5.92 -12.22
CA ALA A 32 10.25 -5.20 -11.24
C ALA A 32 9.02 -6.02 -10.82
N PRO A 33 8.84 -6.27 -9.50
CA PRO A 33 7.63 -6.89 -8.99
C PRO A 33 6.39 -6.10 -9.43
N ARG A 34 5.46 -6.80 -10.09
CA ARG A 34 4.21 -6.22 -10.63
C ARG A 34 3.15 -6.04 -9.54
N MET A 35 3.43 -5.15 -8.59
CA MET A 35 2.56 -4.84 -7.44
C MET A 35 1.22 -4.22 -7.86
N ASP A 36 1.18 -3.55 -9.01
CA ASP A 36 -0.04 -3.03 -9.66
C ASP A 36 -1.05 -4.15 -9.94
N VAL A 37 -0.58 -5.26 -10.52
CA VAL A 37 -1.46 -6.36 -10.93
C VAL A 37 -2.05 -7.07 -9.71
N LEU A 38 -1.31 -7.11 -8.59
CA LEU A 38 -1.80 -7.61 -7.32
C LEU A 38 -2.88 -6.68 -6.74
N GLY A 39 -2.62 -5.37 -6.72
CA GLY A 39 -3.58 -4.37 -6.26
C GLY A 39 -4.88 -4.39 -7.07
N GLU A 40 -4.78 -4.44 -8.40
CA GLU A 40 -5.95 -4.50 -9.29
C GLU A 40 -6.76 -5.78 -9.09
N ARG A 41 -6.10 -6.94 -8.95
CA ARG A 41 -6.79 -8.21 -8.64
C ARG A 41 -7.51 -8.13 -7.30
N GLY A 42 -6.87 -7.56 -6.28
CA GLY A 42 -7.49 -7.33 -4.97
C GLY A 42 -8.71 -6.42 -5.07
N LEU A 43 -8.61 -5.28 -5.75
CA LEU A 43 -9.71 -4.34 -5.94
C LEU A 43 -10.88 -4.98 -6.69
N ARG A 44 -10.63 -5.63 -7.83
CA ARG A 44 -11.68 -6.30 -8.61
C ARG A 44 -12.38 -7.38 -7.80
N LYS A 45 -11.64 -8.15 -6.99
CA LYS A 45 -12.22 -9.15 -6.09
C LYS A 45 -13.12 -8.51 -5.03
N LEU A 46 -12.70 -7.41 -4.41
CA LEU A 46 -13.51 -6.68 -3.42
C LEU A 46 -14.80 -6.12 -4.04
N LEU A 47 -14.71 -5.51 -5.22
CA LEU A 47 -15.89 -5.00 -5.94
C LEU A 47 -16.83 -6.15 -6.34
N GLY A 48 -16.28 -7.30 -6.74
CA GLY A 48 -17.07 -8.49 -7.05
C GLY A 48 -17.81 -9.06 -5.84
N LEU A 49 -17.19 -9.03 -4.65
CA LEU A 49 -17.87 -9.43 -3.39
C LEU A 49 -19.00 -8.47 -3.00
N ALA A 50 -18.94 -7.22 -3.44
CA ALA A 50 -19.94 -6.19 -3.17
C ALA A 50 -20.96 -6.03 -4.31
N ASP A 51 -20.90 -6.87 -5.35
CA ASP A 51 -21.72 -6.80 -6.56
C ASP A 51 -21.67 -5.41 -7.24
N LEU A 52 -20.50 -4.78 -7.20
CA LEU A 52 -20.24 -3.46 -7.78
C LEU A 52 -19.66 -3.57 -9.20
N PRO A 53 -19.91 -2.57 -10.07
CA PRO A 53 -19.34 -2.53 -11.42
C PRO A 53 -17.81 -2.64 -11.40
N GLN A 54 -17.27 -3.40 -12.35
CA GLN A 54 -15.83 -3.59 -12.50
C GLN A 54 -15.23 -2.43 -13.33
N PRO A 55 -14.22 -1.72 -12.81
CA PRO A 55 -13.55 -0.66 -13.55
C PRO A 55 -12.71 -1.21 -14.70
N ASP A 56 -12.52 -0.39 -15.74
CA ASP A 56 -11.52 -0.61 -16.78
C ASP A 56 -10.09 -0.62 -16.20
N SER A 57 -9.10 -0.96 -17.03
CA SER A 57 -7.69 -1.07 -16.58
C SER A 57 -7.15 0.21 -15.98
N ASP A 58 -7.42 1.35 -16.62
CA ASP A 58 -6.79 2.63 -16.26
C ASP A 58 -7.43 3.16 -14.97
N THR A 59 -8.75 3.02 -14.86
CA THR A 59 -9.50 3.35 -13.65
C THR A 59 -9.10 2.43 -12.49
N ALA A 60 -8.94 1.13 -12.72
CA ALA A 60 -8.48 0.18 -11.69
C ALA A 60 -7.06 0.51 -11.21
N TYR A 61 -6.15 0.83 -12.14
CA TYR A 61 -4.80 1.25 -11.83
C TYR A 61 -4.77 2.54 -11.00
N ALA A 62 -5.51 3.57 -11.41
CA ALA A 62 -5.58 4.83 -10.69
C ALA A 62 -6.19 4.65 -9.28
N ALA A 63 -7.27 3.87 -9.17
CA ALA A 63 -7.92 3.59 -7.89
C ALA A 63 -7.01 2.82 -6.93
N THR A 64 -6.29 1.81 -7.42
CA THR A 64 -5.35 1.04 -6.60
C THR A 64 -4.14 1.85 -6.19
N MET A 65 -3.59 2.68 -7.08
CA MET A 65 -2.49 3.60 -6.76
C MET A 65 -2.90 4.63 -5.69
N LEU A 66 -4.08 5.23 -5.80
CA LEU A 66 -4.61 6.13 -4.78
C LEU A 66 -4.85 5.40 -3.46
N GLY A 67 -5.42 4.20 -3.52
CA GLY A 67 -5.63 3.34 -2.35
C GLY A 67 -4.33 3.01 -1.63
N ASP A 68 -3.26 2.71 -2.37
CA ASP A 68 -1.93 2.42 -1.82
C ASP A 68 -1.34 3.65 -1.12
N ILE A 69 -1.36 4.82 -1.76
CA ILE A 69 -0.87 6.07 -1.16
C ILE A 69 -1.63 6.41 0.13
N VAL A 70 -2.96 6.32 0.11
CA VAL A 70 -3.79 6.64 1.29
C VAL A 70 -3.56 5.61 2.39
N SER A 71 -3.56 4.33 2.07
CA SER A 71 -3.38 3.24 3.05
C SER A 71 -2.00 3.31 3.70
N ASN A 72 -0.94 3.42 2.90
CA ASN A 72 0.43 3.54 3.40
C ASN A 72 0.64 4.87 4.14
N GLY A 73 0.05 5.96 3.65
CA GLY A 73 0.11 7.27 4.30
C GLY A 73 -0.41 7.20 5.73
N LEU A 74 -1.63 6.69 5.90
CA LEU A 74 -2.24 6.48 7.22
C LEU A 74 -1.44 5.49 8.06
N TYR A 75 -0.97 4.39 7.46
CA TYR A 75 -0.19 3.38 8.15
C TYR A 75 1.13 3.92 8.72
N TYR A 76 1.89 4.66 7.93
CA TYR A 76 3.14 5.29 8.37
C TYR A 76 2.91 6.43 9.35
N SER A 77 1.77 7.15 9.25
CA SER A 77 1.37 8.11 10.28
C SER A 77 1.13 7.46 11.64
N LEU A 78 0.59 6.24 11.68
CA LEU A 78 0.43 5.49 12.93
C LEU A 78 1.78 5.21 13.59
N VAL A 79 2.82 4.87 12.81
CA VAL A 79 4.19 4.68 13.31
C VAL A 79 4.70 5.96 13.99
N GLY A 80 4.56 7.11 13.32
CA GLY A 80 5.05 8.42 13.81
C GLY A 80 4.24 9.03 14.97
N SER A 81 3.00 8.58 15.19
CA SER A 81 2.12 9.15 16.22
C SER A 81 2.54 8.82 17.66
N SER A 82 3.37 7.80 17.89
CA SER A 82 3.78 7.36 19.22
C SER A 82 5.08 8.01 19.71
N ARG A 83 5.21 8.19 21.03
CA ARG A 83 6.49 8.54 21.69
C ARG A 83 7.56 7.44 21.49
N HIS A 84 7.14 6.20 21.26
CA HIS A 84 8.01 5.04 20.98
C HIS A 84 7.88 4.63 19.50
N SER A 85 8.10 5.57 18.59
CA SER A 85 7.94 5.37 17.14
C SER A 85 8.75 4.18 16.60
N LEU A 86 9.97 3.96 17.08
CA LEU A 86 10.80 2.80 16.70
C LEU A 86 10.15 1.47 17.09
N ARG A 87 9.75 1.31 18.36
CA ARG A 87 9.09 0.08 18.83
C ARG A 87 7.80 -0.18 18.05
N ARG A 88 7.00 0.87 17.84
CA ARG A 88 5.76 0.76 17.08
C ARG A 88 6.02 0.43 15.62
N GLY A 89 7.04 1.03 15.01
CA GLY A 89 7.48 0.74 13.65
C GLY A 89 7.95 -0.70 13.47
N VAL A 90 8.72 -1.24 14.42
CA VAL A 90 9.13 -2.65 14.40
C VAL A 90 7.93 -3.59 14.51
N LEU A 91 7.03 -3.34 15.47
CA LEU A 91 5.84 -4.18 15.67
C LEU A 91 4.90 -4.14 14.46
N LEU A 92 4.59 -2.94 13.98
CA LEU A 92 3.75 -2.74 12.79
C LEU A 92 4.44 -3.34 11.56
N GLY A 93 5.71 -3.02 11.32
CA GLY A 93 6.47 -3.58 10.19
C GLY A 93 6.51 -5.11 10.20
N ALA A 94 6.75 -5.73 11.36
CA ALA A 94 6.71 -7.17 11.50
C ALA A 94 5.30 -7.73 11.21
N ALA A 95 4.25 -7.11 11.74
CA ALA A 95 2.87 -7.53 11.49
C ALA A 95 2.50 -7.42 10.00
N ALA A 96 2.86 -6.32 9.33
CA ALA A 96 2.65 -6.15 7.90
C ALA A 96 3.47 -7.14 7.07
N GLY A 97 4.73 -7.41 7.46
CA GLY A 97 5.57 -8.40 6.77
C GLY A 97 4.98 -9.81 6.86
N VAL A 98 4.58 -10.23 8.07
CA VAL A 98 3.89 -11.53 8.25
C VAL A 98 2.59 -11.57 7.46
N GLY A 99 1.78 -10.51 7.51
CA GLY A 99 0.56 -10.40 6.71
C GLY A 99 0.83 -10.52 5.21
N GLY A 100 1.86 -9.84 4.70
CA GLY A 100 2.23 -9.86 3.29
C GLY A 100 2.69 -11.23 2.79
N VAL A 101 3.25 -12.08 3.66
CA VAL A 101 3.66 -13.45 3.31
C VAL A 101 2.49 -14.44 3.44
N VAL A 102 1.68 -14.31 4.50
CA VAL A 102 0.68 -15.33 4.86
C VAL A 102 -0.68 -15.09 4.19
N LEU A 103 -1.07 -13.84 3.93
CA LEU A 103 -2.42 -13.51 3.43
C LEU A 103 -2.66 -13.75 1.93
N PRO A 104 -1.68 -13.58 1.01
CA PRO A 104 -1.96 -13.75 -0.42
C PRO A 104 -2.51 -15.13 -0.79
N GLY A 105 -1.94 -16.20 -0.23
CA GLY A 105 -2.36 -17.58 -0.48
C GLY A 105 -3.85 -17.85 -0.17
N PRO A 106 -4.31 -17.64 1.08
CA PRO A 106 -5.73 -17.76 1.46
C PRO A 106 -6.65 -16.82 0.67
N MET A 107 -6.14 -15.66 0.24
CA MET A 107 -6.88 -14.70 -0.58
C MET A 107 -6.93 -15.07 -2.06
N GLY A 108 -6.28 -16.17 -2.49
CA GLY A 108 -6.24 -16.60 -3.87
C GLY A 108 -5.52 -15.61 -4.80
N LEU A 109 -4.50 -14.93 -4.27
CA LEU A 109 -3.70 -13.92 -4.96
C LEU A 109 -2.29 -14.43 -5.30
#